data_AF-A0A1W9RQ71-F1
#
_entry.id   AF-A0A1W9RQ71-F1
#
_cell.length_a   1.000
_cell.length_b   1.000
_cell.length_c   1.000
_cell.angle_alpha   90.00
_cell.angle_beta   90.00
_cell.angle_gamma   90.00
#
_symmetry.space_group_name_H-M   'P 1'
#
loop_
_entity.id
_entity.type
_entity.pdbx_description
1 polymer ?
#
loop_
_entity_poly.entity_id
_entity_poly.type
_entity_poly.pdbx_seq_one_letter_code
_entity_poly.pdbx_strand_id
1 'polypeptide(L)'
;MGKLIDKARISRIEAALKTLKTATIKFYGDCGGYPRDVGPNRDPGFMSRPRYVSANDWDGPYLDRWPSTVPIAGGGYYDYNYWGYAPFNFDGTWGNEVFYRLHFNRGSTATRKILRKIDSDLDDGNRWRGAIRHDDWDDLYMYVGEGPSA
;
A
#
# COMPACT_ATOMS: atom_id res chain seq x y z
N MET A 1 7.29 0.83 27.05
CA MET A 1 6.71 -0.20 26.14
C MET A 1 7.82 -0.63 25.18
N GLY A 2 8.10 -1.93 25.09
CA GLY A 2 9.43 -2.45 24.74
C GLY A 2 9.74 -2.61 23.25
N LYS A 3 11.03 -2.42 22.90
CA LYS A 3 11.65 -2.53 21.56
C LYS A 3 11.26 -3.79 20.76
N LEU A 4 10.97 -4.90 21.45
CA LEU A 4 10.53 -6.16 20.82
C LEU A 4 9.12 -6.06 20.21
N ILE A 5 8.20 -5.37 20.87
CA ILE A 5 6.83 -5.19 20.38
C ILE A 5 6.86 -4.37 19.09
N ASP A 6 7.67 -3.31 19.04
CA ASP A 6 7.79 -2.48 17.85
C ASP A 6 8.41 -3.23 16.67
N LYS A 7 9.42 -4.07 16.91
CA LYS A 7 9.95 -4.97 15.86
C LYS A 7 8.89 -5.90 15.29
N ALA A 8 8.09 -6.54 16.15
CA ALA A 8 7.03 -7.44 15.69
C ALA A 8 5.95 -6.70 14.88
N ARG A 9 5.63 -5.45 15.24
CA ARG A 9 4.71 -4.60 14.49
C ARG A 9 5.28 -4.23 13.12
N ILE A 10 6.54 -3.78 13.08
CA ILE A 10 7.27 -3.45 11.86
C ILE A 10 7.25 -4.64 10.90
N SER A 11 7.68 -5.82 11.34
CA SER A 11 7.72 -7.02 10.48
C SER A 11 6.35 -7.43 9.95
N ARG A 12 5.27 -7.25 10.74
CA ARG A 12 3.90 -7.51 10.27
C ARG A 12 3.47 -6.52 9.19
N ILE A 13 3.82 -5.25 9.34
CA ILE A 13 3.48 -4.22 8.37
C ILE A 13 4.24 -4.44 7.07
N GLU A 14 5.53 -4.73 7.15
CA GLU A 14 6.36 -5.05 5.99
C GLU A 14 5.86 -6.27 5.23
N ALA A 15 5.49 -7.34 5.94
CA ALA A 15 4.92 -8.53 5.34
C ALA A 15 3.58 -8.23 4.65
N ALA A 16 2.72 -7.43 5.27
CA ALA A 16 1.45 -7.02 4.68
C ALA A 16 1.67 -6.19 3.41
N LEU A 17 2.55 -5.18 3.45
CA LEU A 17 2.92 -4.36 2.30
C LEU A 17 3.45 -5.19 1.14
N LYS A 18 4.39 -6.11 1.40
CA LYS A 18 4.92 -7.01 0.36
C LYS A 18 3.83 -7.89 -0.24
N THR A 19 2.99 -8.49 0.60
CA THR A 19 1.88 -9.35 0.16
C THR A 19 0.90 -8.57 -0.71
N LEU A 20 0.53 -7.35 -0.29
CA LEU A 20 -0.34 -6.44 -1.02
C LEU A 20 0.26 -6.05 -2.38
N LYS A 21 1.54 -5.68 -2.44
CA LYS A 21 2.24 -5.39 -3.70
C LYS A 21 2.24 -6.60 -4.64
N THR A 22 2.54 -7.79 -4.12
CA THR A 22 2.53 -9.03 -4.90
C THR A 22 1.11 -9.35 -5.42
N ALA A 23 0.08 -9.17 -4.60
CA ALA A 23 -1.31 -9.37 -5.02
C ALA A 23 -1.71 -8.42 -6.16
N THR A 24 -1.28 -7.15 -6.09
CA THR A 24 -1.52 -6.18 -7.15
C THR A 24 -0.82 -6.55 -8.45
N ILE A 25 0.44 -6.98 -8.39
CA ILE A 25 1.21 -7.39 -9.59
C ILE A 25 0.59 -8.64 -10.23
N LYS A 26 0.15 -9.61 -9.43
CA LYS A 26 -0.55 -10.80 -9.94
C LYS A 26 -1.86 -10.42 -10.63
N PHE A 27 -2.69 -9.62 -9.97
CA PHE A 27 -3.93 -9.12 -10.56
C PHE A 27 -3.66 -8.43 -11.91
N TYR A 28 -2.62 -7.58 -11.98
CA TYR A 28 -2.25 -6.91 -13.23
C TYR A 28 -1.86 -7.92 -14.32
N GLY A 29 -1.05 -8.92 -13.97
CA GLY A 29 -0.61 -9.95 -14.91
C GLY A 29 -1.75 -10.77 -15.51
N ASP A 30 -2.75 -11.11 -14.69
CA ASP A 30 -3.86 -11.95 -15.13
C ASP A 30 -4.96 -11.13 -15.82
N CYS A 31 -5.32 -9.98 -15.23
CA CYS A 31 -6.46 -9.16 -15.68
C CYS A 31 -6.09 -8.12 -16.74
N GLY A 32 -4.80 -7.97 -17.09
CA GLY A 32 -4.31 -7.00 -18.07
C GLY A 32 -4.37 -5.53 -17.64
N GLY A 33 -4.58 -5.25 -16.36
CA GLY A 33 -4.70 -3.90 -15.81
C GLY A 33 -4.82 -3.88 -14.30
N TYR A 34 -4.59 -2.70 -13.70
CA TYR A 34 -4.70 -2.53 -12.26
C TYR A 34 -6.17 -2.53 -11.79
N PRO A 35 -6.45 -3.01 -10.57
CA PRO A 35 -7.77 -2.85 -9.98
C PRO A 35 -8.19 -1.38 -9.92
N ARG A 36 -9.49 -1.12 -10.11
CA ARG A 36 -10.07 0.20 -9.84
C ARG A 36 -9.96 0.54 -8.35
N ASP A 37 -9.80 1.82 -8.05
CA ASP A 37 -9.97 2.32 -6.70
C ASP A 37 -11.37 2.00 -6.15
N VAL A 38 -11.44 1.58 -4.88
CA VAL A 38 -12.68 1.18 -4.19
C VAL A 38 -12.93 1.98 -2.92
N GLY A 39 -12.14 3.02 -2.68
CA GLY A 39 -12.11 3.82 -1.47
C GLY A 39 -11.35 3.15 -0.31
N PRO A 40 -11.24 3.87 0.81
CA PRO A 40 -10.33 3.53 1.89
C PRO A 40 -10.67 2.20 2.57
N ASN A 41 -9.63 1.44 2.90
CA ASN A 41 -9.68 0.21 3.68
C ASN A 41 -10.58 -0.89 3.10
N ARG A 42 -10.56 -1.04 1.77
CA ARG A 42 -11.39 -2.02 1.07
C ARG A 42 -10.54 -2.87 0.14
N ASP A 43 -10.95 -4.12 -0.03
CA ASP A 43 -10.38 -5.01 -1.03
C ASP A 43 -10.74 -4.52 -2.44
N PRO A 44 -9.76 -4.17 -3.30
CA PRO A 44 -10.03 -3.70 -4.65
C PRO A 44 -10.31 -4.84 -5.64
N GLY A 45 -10.23 -6.10 -5.21
CA GLY A 45 -10.46 -7.27 -6.07
C GLY A 45 -9.49 -8.43 -5.89
N PHE A 46 -8.72 -8.42 -4.81
CA PHE A 46 -7.71 -9.45 -4.53
C PHE A 46 -8.30 -10.67 -3.84
N MET A 47 -9.32 -10.52 -2.99
CA MET A 47 -9.96 -11.67 -2.33
C MET A 47 -11.12 -12.23 -3.15
N SER A 48 -11.74 -11.39 -3.98
CA SER A 48 -12.89 -11.78 -4.81
C SER A 48 -12.88 -11.06 -6.14
N ARG A 49 -13.27 -11.76 -7.20
CA ARG A 49 -13.28 -11.21 -8.56
C ARG A 49 -14.19 -9.97 -8.65
N PRO A 50 -13.68 -8.80 -9.07
CA PRO A 50 -14.51 -7.65 -9.36
C PRO A 50 -15.44 -7.89 -10.55
N ARG A 51 -16.63 -7.29 -10.53
CA ARG A 51 -17.62 -7.45 -11.61
C ARG A 51 -17.15 -6.99 -12.99
N TYR A 52 -16.18 -6.07 -13.05
CA TYR A 52 -15.64 -5.51 -14.30
C TYR A 52 -14.53 -6.38 -14.91
N VAL A 53 -14.08 -7.43 -14.23
CA VAL A 53 -13.06 -8.37 -14.74
C VAL A 53 -13.78 -9.62 -15.23
N SER A 54 -13.39 -10.14 -16.40
CA SER A 54 -13.92 -11.41 -16.91
C SER A 54 -13.58 -12.57 -15.97
N ALA A 55 -14.44 -13.59 -15.90
CA ALA A 55 -14.11 -14.80 -15.16
C ALA A 55 -12.95 -15.58 -15.80
N ASN A 56 -12.70 -15.40 -17.10
CA ASN A 56 -11.61 -16.07 -17.81
C ASN A 56 -10.23 -15.40 -17.57
N ASP A 57 -10.22 -14.16 -17.11
CA ASP A 57 -8.99 -13.36 -16.94
C ASP A 57 -8.58 -13.26 -15.46
N TRP A 58 -9.32 -13.89 -14.54
CA TRP A 58 -9.07 -13.80 -13.10
C TRP A 58 -8.68 -15.17 -12.54
N ASP A 59 -7.43 -15.29 -12.08
CA ASP A 59 -6.85 -16.50 -11.45
C ASP A 59 -6.68 -16.34 -9.93
N GLY A 60 -7.48 -15.44 -9.34
CA GLY A 60 -7.46 -15.22 -7.89
C GLY A 60 -8.13 -16.35 -7.09
N PRO A 61 -8.20 -16.20 -5.75
CA PRO A 61 -7.82 -15.02 -5.00
C PRO A 61 -6.31 -14.79 -4.95
N TYR A 62 -5.90 -13.52 -5.05
CA TYR A 62 -4.51 -13.08 -4.95
C TYR A 62 -4.10 -12.75 -3.51
N LEU A 63 -5.08 -12.68 -2.60
CA LEU A 63 -4.91 -12.39 -1.19
C LEU A 63 -5.92 -13.18 -0.36
N ASP A 64 -5.48 -13.88 0.68
CA ASP A 64 -6.37 -14.63 1.57
C ASP A 64 -7.28 -13.70 2.40
N ARG A 65 -6.74 -12.56 2.82
CA ARG A 65 -7.45 -11.59 3.65
C ARG A 65 -6.86 -10.19 3.56
N TRP A 66 -7.74 -9.19 3.38
CA TRP A 66 -7.39 -7.78 3.45
C TRP A 66 -6.94 -7.39 4.88
N PRO A 67 -5.75 -6.76 5.04
CA PRO A 67 -5.31 -6.28 6.34
C PRO A 67 -6.08 -5.01 6.70
N SER A 68 -7.20 -5.14 7.40
CA SER A 68 -8.08 -4.00 7.68
C SER A 68 -7.56 -2.99 8.71
N THR A 69 -6.48 -3.32 9.43
CA THR A 69 -5.87 -2.44 10.44
C THR A 69 -4.34 -2.53 10.45
N VAL A 70 -3.69 -1.39 10.67
CA VAL A 70 -2.24 -1.31 10.91
C VAL A 70 -1.98 -1.54 12.41
N PRO A 71 -1.10 -2.49 12.80
CA PRO A 71 -0.92 -2.89 14.20
C PRO A 71 -0.06 -1.92 15.02
N ILE A 72 -0.29 -0.60 14.92
CA ILE A 72 0.39 0.42 15.72
C ILE A 72 -0.56 1.12 16.71
N ALA A 73 0.00 1.78 17.72
CA ALA A 73 -0.79 2.58 18.66
C ALA A 73 -1.42 3.78 17.93
N GLY A 74 -2.72 4.01 18.16
CA GLY A 74 -3.53 4.98 17.41
C GLY A 74 -4.28 4.39 16.21
N GLY A 75 -4.01 3.12 15.87
CA GLY A 75 -4.63 2.46 14.74
C GLY A 75 -4.13 3.01 13.40
N GLY A 76 -4.88 2.73 12.34
CA GLY A 76 -4.56 3.07 10.96
C GLY A 76 -5.07 1.97 10.04
N TYR A 77 -5.12 2.23 8.74
CA TYR A 77 -5.58 1.25 7.75
C TYR A 77 -4.73 1.29 6.49
N TYR A 78 -4.80 0.18 5.74
CA TYR A 78 -4.19 0.07 4.42
C TYR A 78 -5.18 0.54 3.38
N ASP A 79 -4.70 1.27 2.40
CA ASP A 79 -5.52 1.91 1.39
C ASP A 79 -4.85 1.78 0.01
N TYR A 80 -5.48 1.02 -0.88
CA TYR A 80 -5.04 0.90 -2.27
C TYR A 80 -5.53 2.11 -3.04
N ASN A 81 -4.64 2.81 -3.74
CA ASN A 81 -4.95 4.03 -4.47
C ASN A 81 -4.60 3.89 -5.96
N TYR A 82 -5.60 4.14 -6.81
CA TYR A 82 -5.42 4.35 -8.26
C TYR A 82 -6.55 5.23 -8.83
N TRP A 83 -6.46 6.55 -8.66
CA TRP A 83 -7.57 7.47 -8.99
C TRP A 83 -7.16 8.90 -9.43
N GLY A 84 -6.02 9.04 -10.11
CA GLY A 84 -5.60 10.31 -10.74
C GLY A 84 -5.03 11.37 -9.76
N TYR A 85 -5.03 11.08 -8.47
CA TYR A 85 -4.39 11.89 -7.45
C TYR A 85 -3.39 11.03 -6.66
N ALA A 86 -2.14 11.47 -6.64
CA ALA A 86 -1.07 10.88 -5.84
C ALA A 86 -0.35 11.98 -5.04
N PRO A 87 -0.05 11.77 -3.74
CA PRO A 87 0.74 12.75 -2.97
C PRO A 87 2.20 12.85 -3.44
N PHE A 88 2.68 11.83 -4.16
CA PHE A 88 4.02 11.75 -4.70
C PHE A 88 3.96 11.29 -6.14
N ASN A 89 4.71 11.96 -6.99
CA ASN A 89 5.05 11.47 -8.31
C ASN A 89 6.25 10.53 -8.18
N PHE A 90 6.02 9.23 -8.39
CA PHE A 90 7.02 8.21 -8.12
C PHE A 90 8.03 8.04 -9.25
N ASP A 91 7.63 8.24 -10.51
CA ASP A 91 8.41 7.92 -11.72
C ASP A 91 8.71 9.13 -12.63
N GLY A 92 8.10 10.29 -12.38
CA GLY A 92 8.17 11.51 -13.19
C GLY A 92 6.88 11.83 -13.96
N THR A 93 5.89 10.95 -14.00
CA THR A 93 4.60 11.13 -14.69
C THR A 93 3.48 11.26 -13.66
N TRP A 94 2.72 12.35 -13.71
CA TRP A 94 1.62 12.56 -12.76
C TRP A 94 0.33 11.91 -13.24
N GLY A 95 -0.43 11.36 -12.31
CA GLY A 95 -1.85 11.02 -12.50
C GLY A 95 -2.11 9.57 -12.88
N ASN A 96 -1.08 8.74 -12.92
CA ASN A 96 -1.16 7.30 -13.22
C ASN A 96 -0.53 6.42 -12.14
N GLU A 97 -0.19 6.97 -10.97
CA GLU A 97 0.45 6.22 -9.90
C GLU A 97 -0.49 5.19 -9.26
N VAL A 98 0.03 3.97 -9.10
CA VAL A 98 -0.58 2.92 -8.30
C VAL A 98 0.25 2.73 -7.04
N PHE A 99 -0.37 2.94 -5.88
CA PHE A 99 0.32 2.90 -4.60
C PHE A 99 -0.58 2.42 -3.47
N TYR A 100 0.06 2.03 -2.37
CA TYR A 100 -0.61 1.81 -1.09
C TYR A 100 -0.30 2.95 -0.15
N ARG A 101 -1.33 3.46 0.53
CA ARG A 101 -1.20 4.37 1.65
C ARG A 101 -1.48 3.60 2.95
N LEU A 102 -0.58 3.73 3.92
CA LEU A 102 -0.88 3.46 5.32
C LEU A 102 -1.35 4.77 5.92
N HIS A 103 -2.66 4.86 6.12
CA HIS A 103 -3.28 6.08 6.61
C HIS A 103 -3.39 6.07 8.12
N PHE A 104 -2.93 7.17 8.73
CA PHE A 104 -2.99 7.45 10.15
C PHE A 104 -3.71 8.80 10.34
N ASN A 105 -4.74 8.82 11.19
CA ASN A 105 -5.45 10.06 11.52
C ASN A 105 -4.61 10.89 12.53
N ARG A 106 -3.50 11.48 12.03
CA ARG A 106 -2.35 12.07 12.73
C ARG A 106 -1.49 11.06 13.49
N GLY A 107 -0.35 10.71 12.92
CA GLY A 107 0.64 9.86 13.59
C GLY A 107 1.23 10.49 14.86
N SER A 108 1.63 9.62 15.78
CA SER A 108 2.41 10.02 16.96
C SER A 108 3.92 10.02 16.64
N THR A 109 4.75 10.57 17.52
CA THR A 109 6.22 10.40 17.41
C THR A 109 6.63 8.93 17.37
N ALA A 110 5.88 8.03 18.01
CA ALA A 110 6.10 6.59 17.93
C ALA A 110 5.75 6.03 16.55
N THR A 111 4.64 6.47 15.96
CA THR A 111 4.24 6.16 14.58
C THR A 111 5.37 6.53 13.61
N ARG A 112 5.84 7.78 13.68
CA ARG A 112 6.92 8.27 12.82
C ARG A 112 8.21 7.43 12.91
N LYS A 113 8.57 6.96 14.10
CA LYS A 113 9.74 6.07 14.29
C LYS A 113 9.55 4.72 13.60
N ILE A 114 8.34 4.16 13.67
CA ILE A 114 8.00 2.90 13.00
C ILE A 114 8.05 3.08 11.48
N LEU A 115 7.43 4.14 10.95
CA LEU A 115 7.39 4.39 9.49
C LEU A 115 8.78 4.60 8.90
N ARG A 116 9.64 5.38 9.56
CA ARG A 116 11.05 5.55 9.15
C ARG A 116 11.81 4.23 9.15
N LYS A 117 11.49 3.32 10.08
CA LYS A 117 12.16 2.01 10.11
C LYS A 117 11.67 1.12 8.98
N ILE A 118 10.37 1.11 8.69
CA ILE A 118 9.80 0.38 7.55
C ILE A 118 10.40 0.88 6.24
N ASP A 119 10.46 2.20 6.04
CA ASP A 119 11.13 2.80 4.88
C ASP A 119 12.59 2.33 4.76
N SER A 120 13.38 2.48 5.84
CA SER A 120 14.76 2.00 5.85
C SER A 120 14.93 0.48 5.59
N ASP A 121 13.93 -0.34 5.89
CA ASP A 121 13.99 -1.80 5.73
C ASP A 121 13.53 -2.28 4.35
N LEU A 122 12.66 -1.51 3.70
CA LEU A 122 12.05 -1.86 2.43
C LEU A 122 12.56 -1.01 1.25
N ASP A 123 13.20 0.12 1.53
CA ASP A 123 13.69 1.09 0.55
C ASP A 123 15.02 1.73 1.04
N ASP A 124 15.09 3.06 1.22
CA ASP A 124 16.34 3.78 1.48
C ASP A 124 16.31 4.67 2.74
N GLY A 125 15.16 4.78 3.42
CA GLY A 125 14.99 5.64 4.60
C GLY A 125 14.84 7.13 4.25
N ASN A 126 14.79 7.48 2.97
CA ASN A 126 14.57 8.84 2.49
C ASN A 126 13.10 9.07 2.20
N ARG A 127 12.45 9.78 3.11
CA ARG A 127 11.02 10.10 3.06
C ARG A 127 10.49 10.75 1.77
N TRP A 128 11.36 11.31 0.92
CA TRP A 128 10.99 12.06 -0.28
C TRP A 128 11.28 11.33 -1.59
N ARG A 129 12.02 10.22 -1.57
CA ARG A 129 12.51 9.52 -2.77
C ARG A 129 12.23 8.03 -2.65
N GLY A 130 12.60 7.29 -3.69
CA GLY A 130 12.41 5.85 -3.72
C GLY A 130 10.95 5.43 -3.87
N ALA A 131 10.72 4.13 -3.61
CA ALA A 131 9.44 3.45 -3.69
C ALA A 131 8.63 3.56 -2.39
N ILE A 132 9.21 4.03 -1.29
CA ILE A 132 8.51 4.30 -0.03
C ILE A 132 8.74 5.74 0.41
N ARG A 133 7.64 6.48 0.56
CA ARG A 133 7.67 7.90 0.93
C ARG A 133 6.72 8.19 2.08
N HIS A 134 6.93 9.30 2.78
CA HIS A 134 6.08 9.70 3.90
C HIS A 134 5.90 11.21 3.98
N ASP A 135 4.65 11.60 4.21
CA ASP A 135 4.24 13.00 4.29
C ASP A 135 4.36 13.57 5.72
N ASP A 136 4.02 14.84 5.88
CA ASP A 136 4.07 15.51 7.18
C ASP A 136 2.91 15.13 8.12
N TRP A 137 1.91 14.39 7.61
CA TRP A 137 0.80 13.84 8.41
C TRP A 137 1.14 12.48 9.02
N ASP A 138 2.36 12.00 8.78
CA ASP A 138 2.87 10.68 9.14
C ASP A 138 2.14 9.54 8.43
N ASP A 139 1.71 9.74 7.18
CA ASP A 139 1.29 8.64 6.32
C ASP A 139 2.47 8.07 5.53
N LEU A 140 2.43 6.75 5.28
CA LEU A 140 3.44 6.05 4.46
C LEU A 140 2.81 5.63 3.13
N TYR A 141 3.54 5.84 2.05
CA TYR A 141 3.11 5.56 0.69
C TYR A 141 4.10 4.57 0.06
N MET A 142 3.62 3.43 -0.39
CA MET A 142 4.42 2.42 -1.08
C MET A 142 3.99 2.31 -2.54
N TYR A 143 4.92 2.63 -3.43
CA TYR A 143 4.74 2.52 -4.87
C TYR A 143 4.64 1.08 -5.35
N VAL A 144 3.70 0.84 -6.26
CA VAL A 144 3.50 -0.44 -6.94
C VAL A 144 3.92 -0.35 -8.40
N GLY A 145 3.41 0.64 -9.14
CA GLY A 145 3.68 0.81 -10.57
C GLY A 145 2.82 1.93 -11.19
N GLU A 146 2.79 1.97 -12.52
CA GLU A 146 2.06 2.95 -13.33
C GLU A 146 0.86 2.32 -14.02
N GLY A 147 -0.33 2.90 -13.85
CA GLY A 147 -1.44 2.66 -14.75
C GLY A 147 -1.19 3.27 -16.14
N PRO A 148 -2.00 2.93 -17.15
CA PRO A 148 -1.97 3.63 -18.43
C PRO A 148 -2.12 5.13 -18.20
N SER A 149 -1.18 5.90 -18.76
CA SER A 149 -1.24 7.36 -18.80
C SER A 149 -2.50 7.77 -19.56
N ALA A 150 -3.29 8.68 -18.97
CA ALA A 150 -4.48 9.25 -19.62
C ALA A 150 -4.11 10.11 -20.85
#